data_AF-A0A7Y3EMF1-F1
#
_entry.id   AF-A0A7Y3EMF1-F1
#
_cell.length_a   1.000
_cell.length_b   1.000
_cell.length_c   1.000
_cell.angle_alpha   90.00
_cell.angle_beta   90.00
_cell.angle_gamma   90.00
#
_symmetry.space_group_name_H-M   'P 1'
#
loop_
_entity.id
_entity.type
_entity.pdbx_description
1 polymer ?
#
loop_
_entity_poly.entity_id
_entity_poly.type
_entity_poly.pdbx_seq_one_letter_code
_entity_poly.pdbx_strand_id
1 'polypeptide(L)'
;MQKEKYSDEISGLKTCIRLKQKKIKLNKEFEVELVFKNISKNPIRIYWIKTEFFRSFQSYFYLLADGKYNFLTDISPPHGYVVTEDDFHLIDPNKEIIFKQTLSIDSTKIKSNLIKPHLEWTYENNVAKWEGGKMTQDGPTKKLFSGDKIPYIWVGKINSIVEVKIIE
;
A
#
# COMPACT_ATOMS: atom_id res chain seq x y z
N MET A 1 8.94 -7.35 20.40
CA MET A 1 8.06 -6.93 19.30
C MET A 1 8.31 -5.45 19.09
N GLN A 2 8.54 -4.98 17.85
CA GLN A 2 8.76 -3.55 17.60
C GLN A 2 7.45 -2.80 17.88
N LYS A 3 7.49 -1.66 18.56
CA LYS A 3 6.27 -0.90 18.88
C LYS A 3 5.67 -0.37 17.59
N GLU A 4 4.38 -0.60 17.37
CA GLU A 4 3.69 -0.10 16.18
C GLU A 4 3.75 1.42 16.14
N LYS A 5 4.27 1.95 15.03
CA LYS A 5 4.30 3.37 14.75
C LYS A 5 3.32 3.64 13.62
N TYR A 6 2.18 4.21 13.96
CA TYR A 6 1.23 4.70 12.97
C TYR A 6 1.74 6.01 12.35
N SER A 7 1.33 6.25 11.11
CA SER A 7 1.43 7.54 10.45
C SER A 7 0.70 8.65 11.23
N ASP A 8 0.94 9.89 10.82
CA ASP A 8 0.02 10.98 11.12
C ASP A 8 -1.38 10.67 10.57
N GLU A 9 -2.40 11.25 11.21
CA GLU A 9 -3.77 11.14 10.73
C GLU A 9 -3.98 12.00 9.48
N ILE A 10 -4.61 11.43 8.46
CA ILE A 10 -5.07 12.18 7.30
C ILE A 10 -6.53 11.81 7.04
N SER A 11 -7.43 12.78 7.25
CA SER A 11 -8.87 12.62 7.04
C SER A 11 -9.46 11.39 7.76
N GLY A 12 -9.07 11.17 9.01
CA GLY A 12 -9.57 10.06 9.83
C GLY A 12 -8.91 8.71 9.59
N LEU A 13 -7.97 8.61 8.64
CA LEU A 13 -7.20 7.39 8.36
C LEU A 13 -5.80 7.49 8.97
N LYS A 14 -5.34 6.38 9.56
CA LYS A 14 -3.94 6.14 9.89
C LYS A 14 -3.46 4.86 9.24
N THR A 15 -2.19 4.82 8.86
CA THR A 15 -1.55 3.60 8.34
C THR A 15 -0.36 3.18 9.21
N CYS A 16 0.02 1.90 9.16
CA CYS A 16 1.30 1.45 9.71
C CYS A 16 1.85 0.24 8.94
N ILE A 17 3.16 0.02 9.06
CA ILE A 17 3.84 -1.18 8.56
C ILE A 17 4.16 -2.08 9.76
N ARG A 18 3.67 -3.31 9.72
CA ARG A 18 3.98 -4.37 10.68
C ARG A 18 4.97 -5.35 10.05
N LEU A 19 6.18 -5.40 10.60
CA LEU A 19 7.19 -6.37 10.19
C LEU A 19 6.99 -7.69 10.94
N LYS A 20 6.78 -8.80 10.21
CA LYS A 20 6.70 -10.13 10.84
C LYS A 20 8.04 -10.66 11.32
N GLN A 21 9.12 -10.18 10.69
CA GLN A 21 10.47 -10.61 10.95
C GLN A 21 11.32 -9.49 11.55
N LYS A 22 12.24 -9.87 12.45
CA LYS A 22 13.16 -8.91 13.10
C LYS A 22 14.34 -8.51 12.19
N LYS A 23 14.64 -9.32 11.17
CA LYS A 23 15.77 -9.14 10.25
C LYS A 23 15.29 -9.46 8.84
N ILE A 24 15.71 -8.66 7.87
CA ILE A 24 15.41 -8.80 6.45
C ILE A 24 16.69 -9.26 5.76
N LYS A 25 16.64 -10.40 5.06
CA LYS A 25 17.80 -10.92 4.32
C LYS A 25 17.80 -10.37 2.89
N LEU A 26 18.95 -9.88 2.43
CA LEU A 26 19.13 -9.43 1.05
C LEU A 26 18.82 -10.56 0.05
N ASN A 27 18.31 -10.18 -1.12
CA ASN A 27 17.93 -11.09 -2.22
C ASN A 27 16.92 -12.18 -1.83
N LYS A 28 16.25 -12.03 -0.68
CA LYS A 28 15.15 -12.90 -0.28
C LYS A 28 13.88 -12.09 -0.15
N GLU A 29 12.79 -12.72 -0.55
CA GLU A 29 11.46 -12.18 -0.32
C GLU A 29 11.12 -12.15 1.16
N PHE A 30 10.32 -11.16 1.53
CA PHE A 30 9.72 -11.08 2.84
C PHE A 30 8.35 -10.42 2.80
N GLU A 31 7.54 -10.77 3.78
CA GLU A 31 6.20 -10.23 3.94
C GLU A 31 6.17 -9.10 4.98
N VAL A 32 5.47 -8.03 4.63
CA VAL A 32 5.04 -6.99 5.57
C VAL A 32 3.53 -6.94 5.64
N GLU A 33 3.00 -6.57 6.79
CA GLU A 33 1.58 -6.28 6.99
C GLU A 33 1.37 -4.76 6.90
N LEU A 34 0.38 -4.38 6.09
CA LEU A 34 -0.03 -3.01 5.83
C LEU A 34 -1.37 -2.78 6.51
N VAL A 35 -1.36 -1.95 7.53
CA VAL A 35 -2.52 -1.73 8.39
C VAL A 35 -3.15 -0.42 8.02
N PHE A 36 -4.47 -0.44 7.80
CA PHE A 36 -5.29 0.74 7.65
C PHE A 36 -6.23 0.83 8.84
N LYS A 37 -6.18 1.93 9.59
CA LYS A 37 -7.00 2.13 10.78
C LYS A 37 -7.89 3.35 10.61
N ASN A 38 -9.19 3.14 10.75
CA ASN A 38 -10.16 4.22 10.80
C ASN A 38 -10.27 4.73 12.24
N ILE A 39 -9.84 5.97 12.47
CA ILE A 39 -9.95 6.65 13.77
C ILE A 39 -11.04 7.73 13.78
N SER A 40 -11.80 7.84 12.69
CA SER A 40 -12.92 8.77 12.60
C SER A 40 -14.19 8.19 13.23
N LYS A 41 -15.23 9.03 13.29
CA LYS A 41 -16.57 8.63 13.76
C LYS A 41 -17.42 7.98 12.67
N ASN A 42 -17.01 8.06 11.39
CA ASN A 42 -17.76 7.56 10.24
C ASN A 42 -17.01 6.39 9.60
N PRO A 43 -17.67 5.50 8.85
CA PRO A 43 -16.97 4.52 8.03
C PRO A 43 -16.01 5.18 7.04
N ILE A 44 -14.91 4.52 6.73
CA ILE A 44 -13.95 4.91 5.69
C ILE A 44 -13.85 3.77 4.70
N ARG A 45 -13.97 4.06 3.41
CA ARG A 45 -13.72 3.09 2.34
C ARG A 45 -12.37 3.38 1.71
N ILE A 46 -11.52 2.37 1.58
CA ILE A 46 -10.25 2.48 0.85
C ILE A 46 -10.35 1.75 -0.48
N TYR A 47 -9.72 2.29 -1.52
CA TYR A 47 -9.53 1.58 -2.78
C TYR A 47 -8.19 0.84 -2.71
N TRP A 48 -8.24 -0.49 -2.75
CA TRP A 48 -7.07 -1.36 -2.61
C TRP A 48 -7.27 -2.67 -3.36
N ILE A 49 -6.48 -2.90 -4.41
CA ILE A 49 -6.58 -4.13 -5.19
C ILE A 49 -6.02 -5.29 -4.38
N LYS A 50 -6.76 -6.39 -4.22
CA LYS A 50 -6.31 -7.51 -3.36
C LYS A 50 -5.03 -8.17 -3.87
N THR A 51 -4.87 -8.28 -5.18
CA THR A 51 -3.68 -8.86 -5.81
C THR A 51 -2.52 -7.87 -5.77
N GLU A 52 -1.45 -8.20 -5.04
CA GLU A 52 -0.30 -7.32 -4.76
C GLU A 52 0.30 -6.69 -6.03
N PHE A 53 0.39 -7.51 -7.07
CA PHE A 53 0.97 -7.18 -8.36
C PHE A 53 0.24 -6.05 -9.11
N PHE A 54 -1.04 -5.81 -8.83
CA PHE A 54 -1.83 -4.75 -9.48
C PHE A 54 -1.95 -3.47 -8.65
N ARG A 55 -1.28 -3.41 -7.49
CA ARG A 55 -1.30 -2.22 -6.62
C ARG A 55 -0.29 -1.16 -7.03
N SER A 56 0.42 -1.37 -8.15
CA SER A 56 1.16 -0.31 -8.83
C SER A 56 0.22 0.89 -8.98
N PHE A 57 0.68 2.07 -8.58
CA PHE A 57 -0.09 3.32 -8.50
C PHE A 57 -0.96 3.57 -7.25
N GLN A 58 -1.19 2.57 -6.39
CA GLN A 58 -1.83 2.74 -5.08
C GLN A 58 -0.82 2.68 -3.93
N SER A 59 0.23 1.88 -4.10
CA SER A 59 1.15 1.50 -3.04
C SER A 59 2.59 1.58 -3.52
N TYR A 60 3.40 2.39 -2.85
CA TYR A 60 4.80 2.60 -3.20
C TYR A 60 5.68 2.27 -2.01
N PHE A 61 6.74 1.49 -2.23
CA PHE A 61 7.72 1.16 -1.21
C PHE A 61 9.09 1.71 -1.54
N TYR A 62 9.71 2.34 -0.55
CA TYR A 62 11.07 2.81 -0.64
C TYR A 62 11.88 2.31 0.55
N LEU A 63 13.10 1.86 0.29
CA LEU A 63 14.12 1.72 1.31
C LEU A 63 14.95 3.01 1.33
N LEU A 64 14.81 3.79 2.40
CA LEU A 64 15.72 4.90 2.66
C LEU A 64 16.88 4.39 3.51
N ALA A 65 18.07 4.42 2.91
CA ALA A 65 19.32 4.04 3.55
C ALA A 65 20.44 4.95 3.05
N ASP A 66 21.31 5.39 3.97
CA ASP A 66 22.43 6.30 3.67
C ASP A 66 22.01 7.55 2.87
N GLY A 67 20.81 8.08 3.15
CA GLY A 67 20.26 9.26 2.47
C GLY A 67 19.74 9.01 1.04
N LYS A 68 19.67 7.75 0.59
CA LYS A 68 19.16 7.38 -0.74
C LYS A 68 17.87 6.58 -0.65
N TYR A 69 16.90 6.95 -1.48
CA TYR A 69 15.67 6.19 -1.69
C TYR A 69 15.89 5.11 -2.75
N ASN A 70 15.64 3.86 -2.39
CA ASN A 70 15.65 2.73 -3.32
C ASN A 70 14.22 2.24 -3.46
N PHE A 71 13.66 2.36 -4.66
CA PHE A 71 12.31 1.90 -4.94
C PHE A 71 12.26 0.36 -4.94
N LEU A 72 11.32 -0.22 -4.19
CA LEU A 72 11.25 -1.67 -3.97
C LEU A 72 10.10 -2.36 -4.73
N THR A 73 9.19 -1.60 -5.34
CA THR A 73 8.03 -2.18 -6.03
C THR A 73 8.38 -2.45 -7.50
N ASP A 74 8.95 -3.63 -7.78
CA ASP A 74 9.31 -4.05 -9.14
C ASP A 74 8.22 -4.90 -9.76
N ILE A 75 7.13 -4.27 -10.22
CA ILE A 75 6.06 -4.98 -10.91
C ILE A 75 5.44 -4.12 -12.01
N SER A 76 5.72 -4.48 -13.26
CA SER A 76 4.93 -4.06 -14.42
C SER A 76 3.99 -5.19 -14.82
N PRO A 77 2.67 -4.99 -14.74
CA PRO A 77 1.73 -5.99 -15.21
C PRO A 77 1.86 -6.36 -16.68
N PRO A 78 1.81 -7.65 -17.06
CA PRO A 78 1.74 -8.02 -18.47
C PRO A 78 0.42 -7.55 -19.09
N HIS A 79 -0.65 -7.39 -18.29
CA HIS A 79 -1.98 -6.95 -18.69
C HIS A 79 -2.62 -6.02 -17.65
N GLY A 80 -3.67 -5.29 -18.03
CA GLY A 80 -4.45 -4.45 -17.12
C GLY A 80 -5.29 -5.26 -16.12
N TYR A 81 -5.64 -4.66 -14.98
CA TYR A 81 -6.56 -5.22 -14.00
C TYR A 81 -7.97 -4.64 -14.18
N VAL A 82 -8.99 -5.51 -14.16
CA VAL A 82 -10.39 -5.07 -14.16
C VAL A 82 -10.84 -4.88 -12.71
N VAL A 83 -11.02 -3.62 -12.32
CA VAL A 83 -11.46 -3.25 -10.98
C VAL A 83 -12.92 -3.59 -10.76
N THR A 84 -13.22 -4.08 -9.56
CA THR A 84 -14.57 -4.45 -9.11
C THR A 84 -14.89 -3.76 -7.78
N GLU A 85 -16.15 -3.85 -7.33
CA GLU A 85 -16.54 -3.29 -6.02
C GLU A 85 -15.82 -3.98 -4.84
N ASP A 86 -15.35 -5.23 -5.02
CA ASP A 86 -14.59 -5.98 -4.01
C ASP A 86 -13.18 -5.42 -3.75
N ASP A 87 -12.70 -4.51 -4.60
CA ASP A 87 -11.46 -3.76 -4.40
C ASP A 87 -11.66 -2.53 -3.50
N PHE A 88 -12.88 -2.28 -3.04
CA PHE A 88 -13.22 -1.16 -2.17
C PHE A 88 -13.63 -1.65 -0.78
N HIS A 89 -12.72 -1.48 0.18
CA HIS A 89 -12.84 -2.08 1.52
C HIS A 89 -13.39 -1.06 2.49
N LEU A 90 -14.55 -1.35 3.07
CA LEU A 90 -15.13 -0.51 4.12
C LEU A 90 -14.51 -0.85 5.47
N ILE A 91 -14.07 0.18 6.19
CA ILE A 91 -13.48 0.12 7.52
C ILE A 91 -14.41 0.88 8.46
N ASP A 92 -15.07 0.17 9.36
CA ASP A 92 -15.95 0.77 10.36
C ASP A 92 -15.16 1.66 11.34
N PRO A 93 -15.84 2.60 12.03
CA PRO A 93 -15.22 3.43 13.06
C PRO A 93 -14.43 2.61 14.08
N ASN A 94 -13.18 3.04 14.36
CA ASN A 94 -12.25 2.39 15.29
C ASN A 94 -11.82 0.96 14.90
N LYS A 95 -12.08 0.51 13.67
CA LYS A 95 -11.59 -0.77 13.15
C LYS A 95 -10.33 -0.61 12.32
N GLU A 96 -9.66 -1.74 12.11
CA GLU A 96 -8.54 -1.86 11.20
C GLU A 96 -8.78 -2.98 10.18
N ILE A 97 -8.17 -2.82 9.01
CA ILE A 97 -8.01 -3.87 8.01
C ILE A 97 -6.52 -4.02 7.71
N ILE A 98 -6.10 -5.25 7.42
CA ILE A 98 -4.70 -5.62 7.24
C ILE A 98 -4.55 -6.29 5.88
N PHE A 99 -3.57 -5.83 5.11
CA PHE A 99 -3.15 -6.48 3.87
C PHE A 99 -1.71 -6.93 3.96
N LYS A 100 -1.35 -7.95 3.20
CA LYS A 100 0.03 -8.41 3.05
C LYS A 100 0.65 -7.77 1.82
N GLN A 101 1.96 -7.58 1.88
CA GLN A 101 2.79 -7.20 0.75
C GLN A 101 4.10 -7.97 0.80
N THR A 102 4.43 -8.63 -0.30
CA THR A 102 5.73 -9.26 -0.53
C THR A 102 6.68 -8.23 -1.11
N LEU A 103 7.89 -8.18 -0.55
CA LEU A 103 8.96 -7.28 -0.97
C LEU A 103 10.27 -8.07 -1.07
N SER A 104 11.19 -7.61 -1.91
CA SER A 104 12.56 -8.07 -1.94
C SER A 104 13.51 -6.87 -1.98
N ILE A 105 14.71 -7.04 -1.44
CA ILE A 105 15.74 -6.02 -1.40
C ILE A 105 16.94 -6.55 -2.18
N ASP A 106 17.13 -6.01 -3.38
CA ASP A 106 18.21 -6.39 -4.29
C ASP A 106 19.55 -5.83 -3.81
N SER A 107 20.48 -6.72 -3.48
CA SER A 107 21.82 -6.36 -3.01
C SER A 107 22.64 -5.59 -4.05
N THR A 108 22.31 -5.69 -5.34
CA THR A 108 22.99 -4.92 -6.39
C THR A 108 22.63 -3.44 -6.36
N LYS A 109 21.45 -3.11 -5.81
CA LYS A 109 20.95 -1.73 -5.73
C LYS A 109 21.40 -1.03 -4.44
N ILE A 110 22.01 -1.73 -3.48
CA ILE A 110 22.19 -1.22 -2.11
C ILE A 110 23.55 -1.64 -1.54
N LYS A 111 24.18 -0.77 -0.73
CA LYS A 111 25.48 -1.06 -0.11
C LYS A 111 25.35 -2.06 1.05
N SER A 112 26.39 -2.84 1.33
CA SER A 112 26.42 -3.89 2.36
C SER A 112 26.43 -3.39 3.83
N ASN A 113 26.58 -2.09 4.09
CA ASN A 113 26.69 -1.53 5.45
C ASN A 113 25.77 -0.31 5.66
N LEU A 114 24.46 -0.53 5.60
CA LEU A 114 23.46 0.52 5.73
C LEU A 114 23.37 1.05 7.17
N ILE A 115 23.45 2.36 7.33
CA ILE A 115 23.26 3.01 8.63
C ILE A 115 21.77 3.35 8.80
N LYS A 116 21.11 2.73 9.81
CA LYS A 116 19.70 2.96 10.18
C LYS A 116 18.71 2.92 9.00
N PRO A 117 18.69 1.82 8.23
CA PRO A 117 17.75 1.70 7.12
C PRO A 117 16.31 1.72 7.62
N HIS A 118 15.43 2.41 6.90
CA HIS A 118 14.00 2.38 7.16
C HIS A 118 13.21 2.14 5.87
N LEU A 119 12.14 1.38 6.03
CA LEU A 119 11.16 1.13 4.99
C LEU A 119 10.07 2.21 5.08
N GLU A 120 9.86 2.90 3.97
CA GLU A 120 8.77 3.83 3.78
C GLU A 120 7.73 3.21 2.85
N TRP A 121 6.46 3.35 3.24
CA TRP A 121 5.31 2.95 2.46
C TRP A 121 4.39 4.15 2.26
N THR A 122 4.05 4.42 1.01
CA THR A 122 3.07 5.42 0.63
C THR A 122 1.83 4.73 0.11
N TYR A 123 0.67 5.05 0.69
CA TYR A 123 -0.64 4.78 0.10
C TYR A 123 -1.20 6.06 -0.54
N GLU A 124 -1.64 5.97 -1.78
CA GLU A 124 -2.27 7.08 -2.50
C GLU A 124 -3.55 6.61 -3.20
N ASN A 125 -4.63 7.38 -3.04
CA ASN A 125 -5.86 7.17 -3.77
C ASN A 125 -6.42 8.50 -4.28
N ASN A 126 -6.53 8.60 -5.60
CA ASN A 126 -7.16 9.74 -6.30
C ASN A 126 -8.54 9.39 -6.89
N VAL A 127 -9.04 8.16 -6.64
CA VAL A 127 -10.33 7.68 -7.16
C VAL A 127 -11.46 8.08 -6.20
N ALA A 128 -12.32 8.99 -6.67
CA ALA A 128 -13.54 9.39 -5.96
C ALA A 128 -14.83 8.82 -6.58
N LYS A 129 -14.78 8.41 -7.85
CA LYS A 129 -15.90 7.89 -8.68
C LYS A 129 -15.38 6.88 -9.69
N TRP A 130 -16.25 5.99 -10.18
CA TRP A 130 -15.89 4.99 -11.20
C TRP A 130 -16.95 4.88 -12.30
N GLU A 131 -16.81 5.72 -13.33
CA GLU A 131 -17.81 5.90 -14.39
C GLU A 131 -17.84 4.77 -15.44
N GLY A 132 -16.88 3.85 -15.41
CA GLY A 132 -16.73 2.82 -16.45
C GLY A 132 -16.44 3.42 -17.83
N GLY A 133 -16.79 2.69 -18.89
CA GLY A 133 -16.74 3.16 -20.28
C GLY A 133 -15.34 3.23 -20.91
N LYS A 134 -14.26 3.00 -20.15
CA LYS A 134 -12.92 2.83 -20.72
C LYS A 134 -12.87 1.55 -21.55
N MET A 135 -12.49 1.65 -22.81
CA MET A 135 -12.34 0.51 -23.70
C MET A 135 -11.16 -0.38 -23.28
N THR A 136 -11.41 -1.68 -23.20
CA THR A 136 -10.42 -2.74 -22.96
C THR A 136 -10.50 -3.78 -24.07
N GLN A 137 -9.64 -4.80 -24.04
CA GLN A 137 -9.72 -5.94 -24.97
C GLN A 137 -11.03 -6.73 -24.82
N ASP A 138 -11.63 -6.72 -23.63
CA ASP A 138 -12.88 -7.39 -23.30
C ASP A 138 -14.11 -6.48 -23.42
N GLY A 139 -13.95 -5.29 -24.02
CA GLY A 139 -14.99 -4.27 -24.15
C GLY A 139 -14.92 -3.16 -23.10
N PRO A 140 -15.96 -2.32 -22.98
CA PRO A 140 -15.96 -1.19 -22.06
C PRO A 140 -16.02 -1.65 -20.58
N THR A 141 -15.21 -1.02 -19.73
CA THR A 141 -15.27 -1.22 -18.27
C THR A 141 -16.65 -0.89 -17.71
N LYS A 142 -17.06 -1.64 -16.68
CA LYS A 142 -18.34 -1.41 -15.99
C LYS A 142 -18.27 -0.17 -15.10
N LYS A 143 -19.41 0.48 -14.93
CA LYS A 143 -19.65 1.43 -13.83
C LYS A 143 -19.60 0.67 -12.51
N LEU A 144 -19.01 1.27 -11.48
CA LEU A 144 -19.09 0.77 -10.10
C LEU A 144 -19.81 1.83 -9.26
N PHE A 145 -20.58 1.41 -8.25
CA PHE A 145 -21.40 2.31 -7.44
C PHE A 145 -22.30 3.22 -8.30
N SER A 146 -22.95 2.63 -9.31
CA SER A 146 -23.77 3.34 -10.33
C SER A 146 -23.02 4.37 -11.20
N GLY A 147 -21.70 4.52 -11.03
CA GLY A 147 -20.91 5.58 -11.65
C GLY A 147 -20.85 6.87 -10.83
N ASP A 148 -21.52 6.91 -9.68
CA ASP A 148 -21.58 8.07 -8.81
C ASP A 148 -20.35 8.16 -7.90
N LYS A 149 -20.35 9.16 -7.01
CA LYS A 149 -19.35 9.27 -5.94
C LYS A 149 -19.39 8.01 -5.09
N ILE A 150 -18.25 7.35 -4.94
CA ILE A 150 -18.13 6.14 -4.13
C ILE A 150 -18.39 6.51 -2.67
N PRO A 151 -19.39 5.90 -1.99
CA PRO A 151 -19.71 6.28 -0.62
C PRO A 151 -18.50 6.07 0.31
N TYR A 152 -18.25 7.02 1.21
CA TYR A 152 -17.18 6.96 2.22
C TYR A 152 -15.75 6.81 1.69
N ILE A 153 -15.51 6.94 0.38
CA ILE A 153 -14.18 6.76 -0.21
C ILE A 153 -13.19 7.77 0.36
N TRP A 154 -12.07 7.26 0.87
CA TRP A 154 -10.95 8.08 1.29
C TRP A 154 -10.12 8.44 0.06
N VAL A 155 -9.87 9.74 -0.12
CA VAL A 155 -9.07 10.28 -1.22
C VAL A 155 -7.95 11.10 -0.59
N GLY A 156 -6.71 10.80 -0.97
CA GLY A 156 -5.54 11.43 -0.40
C GLY A 156 -4.27 10.61 -0.54
N LYS A 157 -3.25 11.01 0.19
CA LYS A 157 -1.92 10.38 0.23
C LYS A 157 -1.43 10.31 1.67
N ILE A 158 -0.94 9.16 2.11
CA ILE A 158 -0.48 8.92 3.49
C ILE A 158 0.78 8.05 3.51
N ASN A 159 1.72 8.38 4.39
CA ASN A 159 3.03 7.71 4.47
C ASN A 159 3.24 7.05 5.84
N SER A 160 3.79 5.85 5.83
CA SER A 160 4.19 5.09 7.01
C SER A 160 5.67 4.73 6.93
N ILE A 161 6.37 4.81 8.06
CA ILE A 161 7.81 4.54 8.15
C ILE A 161 8.09 3.57 9.29
N VAL A 162 8.91 2.55 9.01
CA VAL A 162 9.41 1.61 10.02
C VAL A 162 10.91 1.38 9.86
N GLU A 163 11.65 1.38 10.97
CA GLU A 163 13.07 1.02 10.97
C GLU A 163 13.22 -0.50 10.73
N VAL A 164 14.14 -0.87 9.83
CA VAL A 164 14.41 -2.26 9.48
C VAL A 164 15.84 -2.64 9.86
N LYS A 165 16.06 -3.94 10.05
CA LYS A 165 17.42 -4.49 10.21
C LYS A 165 17.71 -5.40 9.02
N ILE A 166 18.67 -5.01 8.20
CA ILE A 166 19.06 -5.76 7.00
C ILE A 166 20.28 -6.62 7.31
N ILE A 167 20.29 -7.85 6.80
CA ILE A 167 21.39 -8.81 6.88
C ILE A 167 21.69 -9.40 5.50
N GLU A 168 22.92 -9.83 5.29
CA GLU A 168 23.34 -10.56 4.08
C GLU A 168 22.81 -12.01 4.02
#